data_AF-A0A2J8MW17-F1
#
_entry.id   AF-A0A2J8MW17-F1
#
_cell.length_a   1.000
_cell.length_b   1.000
_cell.length_c   1.000
_cell.angle_alpha   90.00
_cell.angle_beta   90.00
_cell.angle_gamma   90.00
#
_symmetry.space_group_name_H-M   'P 1'
#
loop_
_entity.id
_entity.type
_entity.pdbx_description
1 polymer ?
#
loop_
_entity_poly.entity_id
_entity_poly.type
_entity_poly.pdbx_seq_one_letter_code
_entity_poly.pdbx_strand_id
1 'polypeptide(L)'
;MTAQSLLQTTLFLLSLLFLVQGAHGRGHREDFRFCSQRNQTHRSSLHYKPTPDLRISIENSEEALTVHAPFPAAHPASQSFPDPRGLYHFCLYWNRHAGRLHLLYGKRDFLLSDKASSLLCFQHQEESLAQGPPLLATSVTSWWSPQNISLPSAASFTFSFHSPPHT
;
A
#
# COMPACT_ATOMS: atom_id res chain seq x y z
N MET A 1 -44.02 36.38 12.07
CA MET A 1 -42.56 36.60 11.87
C MET A 1 -41.68 35.48 12.47
N THR A 2 -42.25 34.36 12.95
CA THR A 2 -41.50 33.29 13.63
C THR A 2 -41.16 32.10 12.72
N ALA A 3 -42.02 31.78 11.75
CA ALA A 3 -41.83 30.65 10.84
C ALA A 3 -40.69 30.87 9.81
N GLN A 4 -40.55 32.10 9.28
CA GLN A 4 -39.46 32.45 8.36
C GLN A 4 -38.08 32.40 9.03
N SER A 5 -38.00 32.83 10.29
CA SER A 5 -36.77 32.74 11.09
C SER A 5 -36.32 31.29 11.27
N LEU A 6 -37.24 30.38 11.60
CA LEU A 6 -36.96 28.96 11.76
C LEU A 6 -36.47 28.29 10.46
N LEU A 7 -37.09 28.62 9.32
CA LEU A 7 -36.68 28.10 8.00
C LEU A 7 -35.29 28.60 7.61
N GLN A 8 -34.96 29.85 7.94
CA GLN A 8 -33.66 30.44 7.64
C GLN A 8 -32.55 29.83 8.51
N THR A 9 -32.85 29.54 9.78
CA THR A 9 -31.91 28.85 10.69
C THR A 9 -31.67 27.41 10.26
N THR A 10 -32.69 26.67 9.80
CA THR A 10 -32.52 25.29 9.32
C THR A 10 -31.73 25.24 8.01
N LEU A 11 -31.96 26.15 7.07
CA LEU A 11 -31.17 26.26 5.83
C LEU A 11 -29.71 26.62 6.10
N PHE A 12 -29.45 27.47 7.10
CA PHE A 12 -28.09 27.84 7.52
C PHE A 12 -27.35 26.65 8.16
N LEU A 13 -28.04 25.87 9.01
CA LEU A 13 -27.50 24.64 9.59
C LEU A 13 -27.22 23.58 8.52
N LEU A 14 -28.10 23.40 7.54
CA LEU A 14 -27.89 22.49 6.41
C LEU A 14 -26.68 22.90 5.58
N SER A 15 -26.52 24.19 5.26
CA SER A 15 -25.36 24.68 4.50
C SER A 15 -24.05 24.55 5.28
N LEU A 16 -24.06 24.73 6.60
CA LEU A 16 -22.92 24.40 7.47
C LEU A 16 -22.57 22.90 7.43
N LEU A 17 -23.55 22.01 7.47
CA LEU A 17 -23.31 20.56 7.38
C LEU A 17 -22.67 20.16 6.05
N PHE A 18 -23.10 20.76 4.92
CA PHE A 18 -22.50 20.50 3.61
C PHE A 18 -21.07 21.04 3.48
N LEU A 19 -20.73 22.14 4.15
CA LEU A 19 -19.35 22.67 4.19
C LEU A 19 -18.39 21.72 4.93
N VAL A 20 -18.87 21.01 5.96
CA VAL A 20 -18.04 20.04 6.71
C VAL A 20 -17.79 18.75 5.93
N GLN A 21 -18.70 18.35 5.02
CA GLN A 21 -18.54 17.12 4.24
C GLN A 21 -17.40 17.18 3.21
N GLY A 22 -16.89 18.38 2.88
CA GLY A 22 -15.73 18.57 2.01
C GLY A 22 -14.36 18.40 2.69
N ALA A 23 -14.30 18.35 4.02
CA ALA A 23 -13.05 18.32 4.78
C ALA A 23 -12.48 16.90 5.02
N HIS A 24 -13.20 15.85 4.61
CA HIS A 24 -12.75 14.46 4.78
C HIS A 24 -11.84 13.94 3.64
N GLY A 25 -11.46 14.81 2.70
CA GLY A 25 -10.48 14.51 1.65
C GLY A 25 -9.01 14.58 2.08
N ARG A 26 -8.71 14.75 3.38
CA ARG A 26 -7.34 14.71 3.94
C ARG A 26 -7.06 13.38 4.64
N GLY A 27 -7.58 12.29 4.07
CA GLY A 27 -7.33 10.93 4.58
C GLY A 27 -5.87 10.57 4.35
N HIS A 28 -5.12 10.37 5.43
CA HIS A 28 -3.77 9.82 5.52
C HIS A 28 -3.28 9.15 4.21
N ARG A 29 -2.68 9.93 3.30
CA ARG A 29 -2.11 9.38 2.07
C ARG A 29 -0.91 8.54 2.47
N GLU A 30 -0.96 7.26 2.15
CA GLU A 30 0.17 6.37 2.32
C GLU A 30 1.33 6.90 1.47
N ASP A 31 2.56 6.79 1.97
CA ASP A 31 3.76 7.25 1.27
C ASP A 31 4.02 6.43 0.00
N PHE A 32 3.61 5.16 0.05
CA PHE A 32 3.68 4.22 -1.05
C PHE A 32 2.57 3.20 -0.91
N ARG A 33 1.94 2.87 -2.05
CA ARG A 33 0.98 1.79 -2.17
C ARG A 33 1.16 1.07 -3.49
N PHE A 34 1.35 -0.23 -3.41
CA PHE A 34 1.40 -1.15 -4.56
C PHE A 34 0.25 -2.13 -4.44
N CYS A 35 -0.61 -2.20 -5.46
CA CYS A 35 -1.78 -3.08 -5.48
C CYS A 35 -1.72 -4.03 -6.65
N SER A 36 -2.19 -5.26 -6.45
CA SER A 36 -2.16 -6.31 -7.46
C SER A 36 -3.17 -7.42 -7.17
N GLN A 37 -3.24 -8.41 -8.05
CA GLN A 37 -3.93 -9.66 -7.87
C GLN A 37 -2.94 -10.82 -8.02
N ARG A 38 -2.97 -11.74 -7.06
CA ARG A 38 -2.19 -12.98 -7.06
C ARG A 38 -3.11 -14.17 -7.28
N ASN A 39 -2.80 -15.02 -8.26
CA ASN A 39 -3.48 -16.29 -8.43
C ASN A 39 -2.82 -17.36 -7.52
N GLN A 40 -3.50 -17.74 -6.44
CA GLN A 40 -3.02 -18.74 -5.50
C GLN A 40 -3.51 -20.13 -5.91
N THR A 41 -2.61 -20.94 -6.47
CA THR A 41 -2.89 -22.30 -6.97
C THR A 41 -2.63 -23.40 -5.92
N HIS A 42 -1.81 -23.11 -4.90
CA HIS A 42 -1.45 -24.04 -3.82
C HIS A 42 -1.42 -23.30 -2.47
N ARG A 43 -1.17 -24.05 -1.38
CA ARG A 43 -0.92 -23.44 -0.08
C ARG A 43 0.34 -22.60 -0.17
N SER A 44 0.23 -21.34 0.24
CA SER A 44 1.28 -20.35 0.04
C SER A 44 1.52 -19.52 1.29
N SER A 45 2.63 -18.78 1.32
CA SER A 45 3.02 -17.95 2.46
C SER A 45 3.53 -16.58 2.04
N LEU A 46 3.51 -15.66 2.99
CA LEU A 46 4.14 -14.36 2.91
C LEU A 46 5.49 -14.44 3.62
N HIS A 47 6.54 -14.02 2.93
CA HIS A 47 7.87 -13.84 3.51
C HIS A 47 8.25 -12.37 3.48
N TYR A 48 8.62 -11.82 4.63
CA TYR A 48 9.24 -10.51 4.71
C TYR A 48 10.72 -10.66 4.99
N LYS A 49 11.56 -10.01 4.16
CA LYS A 49 13.01 -10.04 4.27
C LYS A 49 13.55 -8.61 4.34
N PRO A 50 14.03 -8.15 5.51
CA PRO A 50 14.67 -6.84 5.57
C PRO A 50 15.94 -6.83 4.71
N THR A 51 16.19 -5.73 4.01
CA THR A 51 17.39 -5.53 3.17
C THR A 51 18.06 -4.20 3.53
N PRO A 52 19.39 -4.05 3.45
CA PRO A 52 20.03 -2.74 3.61
C PRO A 52 19.77 -1.78 2.43
N ASP A 53 19.37 -2.31 1.28
CA ASP A 53 19.15 -1.51 0.08
C ASP A 53 17.90 -0.63 0.21
N LEU A 54 17.97 0.61 -0.27
CA LEU A 54 16.83 1.55 -0.27
C LEU A 54 15.81 1.21 -1.38
N ARG A 55 15.33 -0.03 -1.39
CA ARG A 55 14.36 -0.54 -2.36
C ARG A 55 13.27 -1.35 -1.68
N ILE A 56 12.08 -1.28 -2.25
CA ILE A 56 10.99 -2.21 -1.94
C ILE A 56 10.84 -3.13 -3.13
N SER A 57 11.11 -4.43 -2.95
CA SER A 57 10.83 -5.44 -3.98
C SER A 57 9.72 -6.38 -3.54
N ILE A 58 8.91 -6.78 -4.52
CA ILE A 58 7.83 -7.76 -4.37
C ILE A 58 8.10 -8.85 -5.40
N GLU A 59 8.28 -10.07 -4.94
CA GLU A 59 8.59 -11.24 -5.77
C GLU A 59 7.54 -12.32 -5.54
N ASN A 60 6.98 -12.83 -6.63
CA ASN A 60 5.93 -13.84 -6.59
C ASN A 60 6.45 -15.18 -7.13
N SER A 61 6.31 -16.22 -6.31
CA SER A 61 6.46 -17.63 -6.71
C SER A 61 5.16 -18.39 -6.48
N GLU A 62 5.12 -19.67 -6.82
CA GLU A 62 3.97 -20.53 -6.52
C GLU A 62 3.80 -20.72 -5.00
N GLU A 63 4.92 -20.90 -4.30
CA GLU A 63 5.00 -21.20 -2.87
C GLU A 63 4.84 -19.95 -2.01
N ALA A 64 5.31 -18.79 -2.46
CA ALA A 64 5.29 -17.60 -1.63
C ALA A 64 5.21 -16.26 -2.38
N LEU A 65 4.72 -15.25 -1.66
CA LEU A 65 4.94 -13.85 -1.98
C LEU A 65 6.05 -13.33 -1.06
N THR A 66 7.17 -12.90 -1.61
CA THR A 66 8.29 -12.36 -0.84
C THR A 66 8.36 -10.85 -1.00
N VAL A 67 8.43 -10.13 0.13
CA VAL A 67 8.59 -8.67 0.16
C VAL A 67 9.93 -8.35 0.79
N HIS A 68 10.77 -7.62 0.08
CA HIS A 68 11.99 -7.03 0.62
C HIS A 68 11.80 -5.53 0.81
N ALA A 69 12.26 -4.98 1.95
CA ALA A 69 12.21 -3.55 2.21
C ALA A 69 13.29 -3.13 3.24
N PRO A 70 13.67 -1.84 3.31
CA PRO A 70 14.73 -1.34 4.19
C PRO A 70 14.33 -1.20 5.66
N PHE A 71 13.24 -1.84 6.08
CA PHE A 71 12.71 -1.67 7.44
C PHE A 71 12.90 -2.95 8.27
N PRO A 72 13.14 -2.84 9.59
CA PRO A 72 13.22 -4.02 10.46
C PRO A 72 11.95 -4.86 10.40
N ALA A 73 12.09 -6.19 10.44
CA ALA A 73 10.95 -7.11 10.40
C ALA A 73 10.13 -7.09 11.69
N ALA A 74 8.81 -7.01 11.56
CA ALA A 74 7.88 -7.38 12.61
C ALA A 74 7.87 -8.91 12.79
N HIS A 75 7.53 -9.37 14.00
CA HIS A 75 7.43 -10.80 14.30
C HIS A 75 5.97 -11.28 14.18
N PRO A 76 5.70 -12.41 13.52
CA PRO A 76 6.65 -13.24 12.76
C PRO A 76 6.89 -12.69 11.34
N ALA A 77 8.14 -12.80 10.86
CA ALA A 77 8.55 -12.35 9.53
C ALA A 77 8.02 -13.24 8.39
N SER A 78 7.42 -14.39 8.70
CA SER A 78 6.81 -15.28 7.73
C SER A 78 5.47 -15.80 8.25
N GLN A 79 4.45 -15.75 7.40
CA GLN A 79 3.07 -16.04 7.77
C GLN A 79 2.36 -16.78 6.63
N SER A 80 1.56 -17.79 6.95
CA SER A 80 0.78 -18.50 5.93
C SER A 80 -0.36 -17.63 5.38
N PHE A 81 -0.58 -17.67 4.07
CA PHE A 81 -1.76 -17.08 3.46
C PHE A 81 -3.02 -17.90 3.79
N PRO A 82 -4.23 -17.33 3.58
CA PRO A 82 -5.47 -18.08 3.68
C PRO A 82 -5.43 -19.36 2.83
N ASP A 83 -5.97 -20.46 3.35
CA ASP A 83 -5.96 -21.76 2.67
C ASP A 83 -6.80 -21.84 1.37
N PRO A 84 -7.94 -21.12 1.20
CA PRO A 84 -8.70 -21.21 -0.04
C PRO A 84 -7.84 -20.82 -1.24
N ARG A 85 -7.91 -21.60 -2.31
CA ARG A 85 -7.27 -21.28 -3.59
C ARG A 85 -8.08 -20.24 -4.34
N GLY A 86 -7.42 -19.49 -5.21
CA GLY A 86 -8.07 -18.56 -6.12
C GLY A 86 -7.34 -17.24 -6.27
N LEU A 87 -8.03 -16.29 -6.89
CA LEU A 87 -7.50 -14.97 -7.17
C LEU A 87 -7.69 -14.05 -5.95
N TYR A 88 -6.59 -13.59 -5.39
CA TYR A 88 -6.58 -12.66 -4.26
C TYR A 88 -6.10 -11.29 -4.70
N HIS A 89 -6.93 -10.28 -4.48
CA HIS A 89 -6.48 -8.90 -4.50
C HIS A 89 -5.63 -8.62 -3.26
N PHE A 90 -4.52 -7.91 -3.43
CA PHE A 90 -3.73 -7.42 -2.32
C PHE A 90 -3.15 -6.05 -2.58
N CYS A 91 -2.83 -5.34 -1.50
CA CYS A 91 -2.11 -4.09 -1.53
C CYS A 91 -1.05 -4.06 -0.44
N LEU A 92 0.17 -3.68 -0.81
CA LEU A 92 1.27 -3.33 0.08
C LEU A 92 1.21 -1.83 0.36
N TYR A 93 1.18 -1.46 1.63
CA TYR A 93 1.09 -0.07 2.07
C TYR A 93 2.28 0.26 2.97
N TRP A 94 2.88 1.41 2.71
CA TRP A 94 3.88 2.01 3.57
C TRP A 94 3.44 3.41 3.98
N ASN A 95 3.47 3.68 5.28
CA ASN A 95 3.17 4.98 5.86
C ASN A 95 4.26 5.34 6.88
N ARG A 96 5.10 6.32 6.53
CA ARG A 96 6.22 6.77 7.36
C ARG A 96 5.75 7.41 8.66
N HIS A 97 4.61 8.11 8.62
CA HIS A 97 4.06 8.82 9.79
C HIS A 97 3.50 7.84 10.82
N ALA A 98 2.95 6.71 10.37
CA ALA A 98 2.56 5.60 11.23
C ALA A 98 3.73 4.65 11.56
N GLY A 99 4.90 4.84 10.93
CA GLY A 99 6.03 3.93 11.03
C GLY A 99 5.71 2.51 10.57
N ARG A 100 4.76 2.33 9.65
CA ARG A 100 4.16 1.03 9.36
C ARG A 100 4.33 0.60 7.90
N LEU A 101 4.78 -0.63 7.70
CA LEU A 101 4.70 -1.36 6.44
C LEU A 101 3.82 -2.59 6.64
N HIS A 102 2.77 -2.73 5.83
CA HIS A 102 1.84 -3.86 5.95
C HIS A 102 1.22 -4.24 4.60
N LEU A 103 0.79 -5.49 4.51
CA LEU A 103 0.18 -6.08 3.31
C LEU A 103 -1.25 -6.50 3.63
N LEU A 104 -2.23 -5.88 2.96
CA LEU A 104 -3.61 -6.35 2.98
C LEU A 104 -3.79 -7.37 1.86
N TYR A 105 -3.99 -8.64 2.18
CA TYR A 105 -4.18 -9.74 1.23
C TYR A 105 -5.56 -10.36 1.39
N GLY A 106 -6.42 -10.14 0.38
CA GLY A 106 -7.84 -10.45 0.46
C GLY A 106 -8.52 -9.67 1.58
N LYS A 107 -8.80 -10.34 2.70
CA LYS A 107 -9.41 -9.75 3.90
C LYS A 107 -8.47 -9.74 5.12
N ARG A 108 -7.23 -10.20 4.96
CA ARG A 108 -6.25 -10.32 6.05
C ARG A 108 -5.18 -9.25 5.93
N ASP A 109 -4.92 -8.56 7.04
CA ASP A 109 -3.84 -7.58 7.16
C ASP A 109 -2.62 -8.24 7.81
N PHE A 110 -1.47 -8.16 7.13
CA PHE A 110 -0.19 -8.71 7.56
C PHE A 110 0.78 -7.57 7.87
N LEU A 111 1.12 -7.38 9.14
CA LEU A 111 2.16 -6.43 9.56
C LEU A 111 3.54 -6.95 9.14
N LEU A 112 4.27 -6.17 8.35
CA LEU A 112 5.62 -6.51 7.89
C LEU A 112 6.69 -5.77 8.69
N SER A 113 6.43 -4.50 9.05
CA SER A 113 7.27 -3.68 9.92
C SER A 113 6.44 -2.67 10.70
N ASP A 114 6.76 -2.51 11.97
CA ASP A 114 6.30 -1.45 12.89
C ASP A 114 7.36 -0.37 13.12
N LYS A 115 8.46 -0.40 12.36
CA LYS A 115 9.60 0.53 12.43
C LYS A 115 9.97 1.07 11.05
N ALA A 116 8.97 1.40 10.25
CA ALA A 116 9.10 1.89 8.88
C ALA A 116 8.95 3.43 8.78
N SER A 117 9.59 4.18 9.67
CA SER A 117 9.45 5.65 9.77
C SER A 117 10.50 6.46 8.97
N SER A 118 11.43 5.78 8.29
CA SER A 118 12.50 6.44 7.53
C SER A 118 11.94 7.32 6.41
N LEU A 119 12.51 8.50 6.17
CA LEU A 119 12.12 9.34 5.04
C LEU A 119 12.84 8.87 3.77
N LEU A 120 12.07 8.26 2.86
CA LEU A 120 12.57 7.78 1.56
C LEU A 120 11.75 8.41 0.43
N CYS A 121 12.43 8.85 -0.62
CA CYS A 121 11.83 9.48 -1.79
C CYS A 121 11.84 8.50 -2.97
N PHE A 122 10.68 8.28 -3.58
CA PHE A 122 10.53 7.38 -4.73
C PHE A 122 11.32 7.91 -5.93
N GLN A 123 12.18 7.08 -6.51
CA GLN A 123 12.94 7.43 -7.73
C GLN A 123 12.25 6.90 -8.97
N HIS A 124 12.27 5.58 -9.13
CA HIS A 124 11.80 4.89 -10.31
C HIS A 124 11.50 3.43 -9.98
N GLN A 125 10.74 2.80 -10.87
CA GLN A 125 10.60 1.36 -10.90
C GLN A 125 11.69 0.77 -11.78
N GLU A 126 12.38 -0.25 -11.27
CA GLU A 126 13.36 -1.01 -12.03
C GLU A 126 12.67 -2.06 -12.91
N GLU A 127 13.31 -2.41 -14.03
CA GLU A 127 12.82 -3.48 -14.89
C GLU A 127 12.97 -4.84 -14.21
N SER A 128 11.89 -5.62 -14.20
CA SER A 128 11.91 -6.96 -13.62
C SER A 128 12.39 -7.98 -14.65
N LEU A 129 13.43 -8.73 -14.29
CA LEU A 129 13.91 -9.90 -15.05
C LEU A 129 13.56 -11.22 -14.35
N ALA A 130 12.79 -11.18 -13.26
CA ALA A 130 12.47 -12.36 -12.48
C ALA A 130 11.51 -13.28 -13.23
N GLN A 131 11.78 -14.59 -13.19
CA GLN A 131 10.91 -15.62 -13.72
C GLN A 131 9.96 -16.12 -12.62
N GLY A 132 8.69 -16.32 -12.96
CA GLY A 132 7.69 -16.81 -12.01
C GLY A 132 6.25 -16.54 -12.45
N PRO A 133 5.25 -17.00 -11.68
CA PRO A 133 3.84 -16.68 -11.94
C PRO A 133 3.63 -15.16 -11.86
N PRO A 134 3.08 -14.53 -12.91
CA PRO A 134 2.92 -13.09 -12.93
C PRO A 134 1.85 -12.63 -11.95
N LEU A 135 2.13 -11.51 -11.30
CA LEU A 135 1.15 -10.70 -10.62
C LEU A 135 0.30 -9.96 -11.65
N LEU A 136 -1.00 -9.85 -11.40
CA LEU A 136 -1.99 -9.31 -12.35
C LEU A 136 -2.54 -7.98 -11.84
N ALA A 137 -3.14 -7.20 -12.76
CA ALA A 137 -3.81 -5.93 -12.44
C ALA A 137 -2.97 -5.03 -11.51
N THR A 138 -1.67 -4.94 -11.81
CA THR A 138 -0.66 -4.29 -10.98
C THR A 138 -0.75 -2.78 -11.11
N SER A 139 -0.64 -2.09 -9.99
CA SER A 139 -0.70 -0.64 -9.95
C SER A 139 0.08 -0.07 -8.76
N VAL A 140 0.57 1.15 -8.90
CA VAL A 140 1.37 1.82 -7.88
C VAL A 140 0.96 3.28 -7.74
N THR A 141 1.01 3.76 -6.50
CA THR A 141 0.90 5.17 -6.13
C THR A 141 1.98 5.50 -5.12
N SER A 142 2.60 6.67 -5.23
CA SER A 142 3.55 7.16 -4.22
C SER A 142 3.23 8.60 -3.83
N TRP A 143 3.78 9.07 -2.71
CA TRP A 143 3.61 10.47 -2.31
C TRP A 143 4.14 11.44 -3.39
N TRP A 144 5.21 11.07 -4.09
CA TRP A 144 5.81 11.86 -5.16
C TRP A 144 5.00 11.80 -6.47
N SER A 145 4.36 10.67 -6.76
CA SER A 145 3.43 10.50 -7.89
C SER A 145 2.09 9.99 -7.37
N PRO A 146 1.18 10.91 -6.99
CA PRO A 146 -0.07 10.56 -6.31
C PRO A 146 -1.12 9.94 -7.25
N GLN A 147 -0.86 9.93 -8.56
CA GLN A 147 -1.70 9.27 -9.55
C GLN A 147 -1.53 7.76 -9.48
N ASN A 148 -2.61 7.02 -9.69
CA ASN A 148 -2.56 5.57 -9.76
C ASN A 148 -2.03 5.14 -11.13
N ILE A 149 -0.80 4.59 -11.16
CA ILE A 149 -0.11 4.17 -12.37
C ILE A 149 -0.29 2.66 -12.52
N SER A 150 -0.90 2.23 -13.63
CA SER A 150 -0.97 0.81 -13.99
C SER A 150 0.40 0.33 -14.46
N LEU A 151 0.80 -0.86 -14.00
CA LEU A 151 2.05 -1.50 -14.36
C LEU A 151 1.76 -2.77 -15.18
N PRO A 152 2.65 -3.18 -16.11
CA PRO A 152 2.54 -4.46 -16.80
C PRO A 152 2.62 -5.63 -15.82
N SER A 153 1.92 -6.74 -16.12
CA SER A 153 2.01 -7.97 -15.34
C SER A 153 3.44 -8.52 -15.37
N ALA A 154 3.99 -8.82 -14.19
CA ALA A 154 5.34 -9.37 -14.02
C ALA A 154 5.42 -10.24 -12.77
N ALA A 155 6.42 -11.13 -12.70
CA ALA A 155 6.65 -11.97 -11.53
C ALA A 155 7.27 -11.20 -10.35
N SER A 156 7.97 -10.09 -10.63
CA SER A 156 8.47 -9.21 -9.59
C SER A 156 8.36 -7.74 -9.95
N PHE A 157 8.44 -6.90 -8.93
CA PHE A 157 8.51 -5.45 -9.03
C PHE A 157 9.55 -4.94 -8.05
N THR A 158 10.40 -4.01 -8.48
CA THR A 158 11.36 -3.35 -7.61
C THR A 158 11.18 -1.85 -7.74
N PHE A 159 11.00 -1.19 -6.60
CA PHE A 159 10.83 0.24 -6.48
C PHE A 159 12.00 0.81 -5.70
N SER A 160 12.73 1.73 -6.31
CA SER A 160 13.96 2.27 -5.75
C SER A 160 13.73 3.65 -5.16
N PHE A 161 14.40 3.90 -4.04
CA PHE A 161 14.27 5.12 -3.26
C PHE A 161 15.63 5.74 -2.97
N HIS A 162 15.63 7.02 -2.67
CA HIS A 162 16.79 7.70 -2.09
C HIS A 162 16.45 8.39 -0.78
N SER A 163 17.49 8.61 0.01
CA SER A 163 17.45 9.60 1.07
C SER A 163 17.21 11.00 0.48
N PRO A 164 16.43 11.86 1.15
CA PRO A 164 16.28 13.25 0.72
C PRO A 164 17.66 13.92 0.63
N PRO A 165 17.88 14.84 -0.32
CA PRO A 165 19.12 15.59 -0.38
C PRO A 165 19.33 16.31 0.96
N HIS A 166 20.53 16.18 1.53
CA HIS A 166 20.91 16.95 2.71
C HIS A 166 20.90 18.44 2.33
N THR A 167 19.99 19.21 2.94
CA THR A 167 20.00 20.68 2.88
C THR A 167 21.17 21.25 3.67
#